data_AF-A0A7W8ZAK0-F1
#
_entry.id   AF-A0A7W8ZAK0-F1
#
_cell.length_a   1.000
_cell.length_b   1.000
_cell.length_c   1.000
_cell.angle_alpha   90.00
_cell.angle_beta   90.00
_cell.angle_gamma   90.00
#
_symmetry.space_group_name_H-M   'P 1'
#
loop_
_entity.id
_entity.type
_entity.pdbx_description
1 polymer ?
#
loop_
_entity_poly.entity_id
_entity_poly.type
_entity_poly.pdbx_seq_one_letter_code
_entity_poly.pdbx_strand_id
1 'polypeptide(L)'
;MALALAGAAVVLSAPAHAEAADVHRQGASQDTGHAAPAVPLQPAGDDEDEVVSTKKSCAKCPPGPPGPPGPRGVSDGIDSAVATPAGLTAPTPLIYVAVAQPNGVVLVRDQTSLGPANPPWHDLSTVTNYPSGVTDVTLAADPHGDVLSVAVRTRTGSVRRSNCALSVNVTWPANCTAFIDITPPL
;
A
#
# COMPACT_ATOMS: atom_id res chain seq x y z
N MET A 1 13.34 60.53 13.99
CA MET A 1 14.11 60.51 15.26
C MET A 1 13.41 59.51 16.15
N ALA A 2 13.94 58.34 16.52
CA ALA A 2 15.32 57.94 16.76
C ALA A 2 15.63 56.52 16.23
N LEU A 3 16.94 56.28 16.03
CA LEU A 3 17.62 55.06 15.63
C LEU A 3 17.72 54.02 16.77
N ALA A 4 17.77 52.73 16.41
CA ALA A 4 18.65 51.68 16.99
C ALA A 4 18.59 50.46 16.03
N LEU A 5 19.57 50.16 15.16
CA LEU A 5 20.93 49.62 15.32
C LEU A 5 21.07 48.29 16.10
N ALA A 6 21.33 47.25 15.30
CA ALA A 6 22.35 46.20 15.45
C ALA A 6 22.17 45.06 16.47
N GLY A 7 22.36 43.84 15.96
CA GLY A 7 22.60 42.62 16.75
C GLY A 7 22.77 41.40 15.85
N ALA A 8 23.95 41.26 15.23
CA ALA A 8 24.35 40.06 14.50
C ALA A 8 24.82 38.96 15.47
N ALA A 9 24.47 37.70 15.20
CA ALA A 9 25.23 36.55 15.67
C ALA A 9 25.14 35.43 14.62
N VAL A 10 26.23 35.32 13.85
CA VAL A 10 26.56 34.19 12.99
C VAL A 10 27.22 33.13 13.89
N VAL A 11 26.73 31.89 13.84
CA VAL A 11 27.49 30.74 14.35
C VAL A 11 27.63 29.74 13.21
N LEU A 12 28.82 29.72 12.60
CA LEU A 12 29.31 28.59 11.82
C LEU A 12 29.76 27.49 12.79
N SER A 13 29.30 26.26 12.58
CA SER A 13 30.00 25.07 13.03
C SER A 13 29.63 23.89 12.14
N ALA A 14 30.61 23.45 11.36
CA ALA A 14 30.71 22.15 10.69
C ALA A 14 32.19 21.74 10.78
N PRO A 15 32.60 20.49 10.47
CA PRO A 15 31.88 19.21 10.52
C PRO A 15 32.58 18.22 11.50
N ALA A 16 31.98 17.06 11.75
CA ALA A 16 32.71 15.92 12.29
C ALA A 16 32.45 14.68 11.43
N HIS A 17 33.54 14.17 10.88
CA HIS A 17 33.69 12.91 10.15
C HIS A 17 33.65 11.70 11.09
N ALA A 18 33.54 10.52 10.45
CA ALA A 18 33.64 9.14 10.93
C ALA A 18 32.26 8.50 11.18
N GLU A 19 31.96 7.27 10.72
CA GLU A 19 32.78 6.22 10.14
C GLU A 19 31.88 5.28 9.33
N ALA A 20 32.50 4.56 8.40
CA ALA A 20 31.87 3.60 7.52
C ALA A 20 31.43 2.34 8.27
N ALA A 21 30.25 1.82 7.94
CA ALA A 21 29.92 0.42 8.10
C ALA A 21 29.23 -0.06 6.83
N ASP A 22 30.03 -0.67 5.96
CA ASP A 22 29.61 -1.49 4.85
C ASP A 22 29.05 -2.79 5.43
N VAL A 23 27.75 -3.02 5.26
CA VAL A 23 27.14 -4.34 5.48
C VAL A 23 26.42 -4.73 4.20
N HIS A 24 27.19 -5.38 3.33
CA HIS A 24 26.67 -6.23 2.28
C HIS A 24 25.98 -7.45 2.90
N ARG A 25 24.65 -7.54 2.79
CA ARG A 25 23.96 -8.84 2.85
C ARG A 25 22.81 -8.91 1.86
N GLN A 26 23.06 -9.71 0.84
CA GLN A 26 22.11 -10.23 -0.12
C GLN A 26 20.98 -11.00 0.58
N GLY A 27 19.79 -11.00 -0.03
CA GLY A 27 18.97 -12.21 -0.08
C GLY A 27 17.49 -12.07 0.27
N ALA A 28 16.68 -12.36 -0.75
CA ALA A 28 15.32 -12.88 -0.69
C ALA A 28 14.17 -11.91 -0.40
N SER A 29 13.64 -11.37 -1.49
CA SER A 29 12.19 -11.19 -1.71
C SER A 29 11.44 -12.45 -1.27
N GLN A 30 10.58 -12.33 -0.27
CA GLN A 30 9.60 -13.35 0.08
C GLN A 30 8.26 -12.97 -0.53
N ASP A 31 8.07 -13.42 -1.76
CA ASP A 31 6.77 -13.60 -2.39
C ASP A 31 5.99 -14.62 -1.57
N THR A 32 5.14 -14.14 -0.66
CA THR A 32 4.18 -14.98 0.06
C THR A 32 2.84 -14.94 -0.68
N GLY A 33 2.82 -15.68 -1.79
CA GLY A 33 1.57 -16.15 -2.38
C GLY A 33 0.72 -16.80 -1.29
N HIS A 34 -0.51 -16.33 -1.17
CA HIS A 34 -1.48 -16.82 -0.20
C HIS A 34 -1.81 -18.29 -0.48
N ALA A 35 -1.18 -19.19 0.26
CA ALA A 35 -1.66 -20.56 0.38
C ALA A 35 -2.93 -20.55 1.25
N ALA A 36 -4.03 -21.09 0.71
CA ALA A 36 -5.24 -21.34 1.48
C ALA A 36 -4.93 -22.19 2.73
N PRO A 37 -5.60 -21.96 3.87
CA PRO A 37 -5.41 -22.79 5.05
C PRO A 37 -5.86 -24.22 4.75
N ALA A 38 -4.94 -25.17 4.94
CA ALA A 38 -5.28 -26.59 4.97
C ALA A 38 -6.23 -26.83 6.15
N VAL A 39 -7.44 -27.30 5.84
CA VAL A 39 -8.41 -27.75 6.82
C VAL A 39 -7.86 -29.02 7.51
N PRO A 40 -7.76 -29.08 8.84
CA PRO A 40 -7.43 -30.32 9.54
C PRO A 40 -8.60 -31.29 9.38
N LEU A 41 -8.41 -32.37 8.64
CA LEU A 41 -9.34 -33.49 8.63
C LEU A 41 -9.28 -34.18 10.00
N GLN A 42 -10.41 -34.15 10.72
CA GLN A 42 -10.65 -34.97 11.91
C GLN A 42 -10.65 -36.46 11.52
N PRO A 43 -10.28 -37.38 12.43
CA PRO A 43 -10.43 -38.80 12.20
C PRO A 43 -11.90 -39.19 12.42
N ALA A 44 -12.63 -39.39 11.32
CA ALA A 44 -13.81 -40.25 11.28
C ALA A 44 -13.32 -41.53 10.58
N GLY A 45 -13.34 -42.68 11.24
CA GLY A 45 -14.58 -43.41 11.50
C GLY A 45 -14.73 -44.40 10.35
N ASP A 46 -14.42 -45.67 10.66
CA ASP A 46 -14.39 -46.79 9.72
C ASP A 46 -15.76 -47.01 9.09
N ASP A 47 -15.91 -46.71 7.80
CA ASP A 47 -16.98 -47.26 6.95
C ASP A 47 -16.37 -47.54 5.56
N GLU A 48 -16.05 -48.81 5.37
CA GLU A 48 -15.45 -49.36 4.16
C GLU A 48 -16.51 -49.54 3.07
N ASP A 49 -16.93 -48.44 2.43
CA ASP A 49 -17.56 -48.53 1.13
C ASP A 49 -16.47 -48.49 0.05
N GLU A 50 -16.09 -49.68 -0.38
CA GLU A 50 -15.24 -49.95 -1.54
C GLU A 50 -15.93 -49.40 -2.81
N VAL A 51 -15.86 -48.08 -3.03
CA VAL A 51 -16.10 -47.53 -4.36
C VAL A 51 -14.90 -47.94 -5.19
N VAL A 52 -15.02 -49.10 -5.84
CA VAL A 52 -14.13 -49.54 -6.91
C VAL A 52 -14.00 -48.37 -7.88
N SER A 53 -12.93 -47.59 -7.72
CA SER A 53 -12.47 -46.66 -8.71
C SER A 53 -12.00 -47.53 -9.86
N THR A 54 -12.94 -47.90 -10.72
CA THR A 54 -12.66 -48.40 -12.06
C THR A 54 -12.00 -47.26 -12.82
N LYS A 55 -10.74 -46.96 -12.48
CA LYS A 55 -9.81 -46.22 -13.32
C LYS A 55 -9.55 -47.09 -14.55
N LYS A 56 -10.57 -47.18 -15.41
CA LYS A 56 -10.40 -47.57 -16.79
C LYS A 56 -9.51 -46.48 -17.36
N SER A 57 -8.22 -46.78 -17.48
CA SER A 57 -7.25 -45.94 -18.16
C SER A 57 -7.70 -45.83 -19.61
N CYS A 58 -8.54 -44.83 -19.86
CA CYS A 58 -8.95 -44.50 -21.21
C CYS A 58 -7.79 -43.72 -21.84
N ALA A 59 -6.76 -44.44 -22.27
CA ALA A 59 -5.60 -43.89 -22.98
C ALA A 59 -5.97 -43.21 -24.33
N LYS A 60 -7.26 -43.14 -24.67
CA LYS A 60 -7.84 -42.56 -25.89
C LYS A 60 -9.09 -41.72 -25.64
N CYS A 61 -9.36 -41.27 -24.42
CA CYS A 61 -10.47 -40.35 -24.21
C CYS A 61 -10.10 -38.99 -24.82
N PRO A 62 -10.96 -38.39 -25.65
CA PRO A 62 -10.69 -37.06 -26.19
C PRO A 62 -10.46 -36.09 -25.02
N PRO A 63 -9.57 -35.09 -25.18
CA PRO A 63 -9.46 -34.02 -24.20
C PRO A 63 -10.86 -33.49 -23.87
N GLY A 64 -11.14 -33.29 -22.58
CA GLY A 64 -12.39 -32.65 -22.16
C GLY A 64 -12.52 -31.29 -22.84
N PRO A 65 -13.75 -30.76 -23.00
CA PRO A 65 -13.93 -29.42 -23.51
C PRO A 65 -13.11 -28.43 -22.66
N PRO A 66 -12.57 -27.36 -23.27
CA PRO A 66 -11.98 -26.27 -22.49
C PRO A 66 -12.94 -25.84 -21.38
N GLY A 67 -12.41 -25.61 -20.18
CA GLY A 67 -13.20 -25.04 -19.09
C GLY A 67 -13.82 -23.69 -19.50
N PRO A 68 -14.91 -23.27 -18.86
CA PRO A 68 -15.45 -21.92 -19.09
C PRO A 68 -14.34 -20.88 -18.85
N PRO A 69 -14.35 -19.75 -19.59
CA PRO A 69 -13.47 -18.64 -19.28
C PRO A 69 -13.58 -18.28 -17.79
N GLY A 70 -12.43 -18.08 -17.14
CA GLY A 70 -12.39 -17.61 -15.75
C GLY A 70 -13.14 -16.29 -15.61
N PRO A 71 -13.65 -15.95 -14.41
CA PRO A 71 -14.30 -14.67 -14.18
C PRO A 71 -13.35 -13.55 -14.61
N ARG A 72 -13.88 -12.56 -15.35
CA ARG A 72 -13.13 -11.34 -15.64
C ARG A 72 -12.95 -10.60 -14.33
N GLY A 73 -11.79 -10.75 -13.70
CA GLY A 73 -11.44 -10.01 -12.50
C GLY A 73 -11.37 -8.53 -12.81
N VAL A 74 -12.33 -7.75 -12.32
CA VAL A 74 -12.13 -6.32 -12.07
C VAL A 74 -11.72 -6.25 -10.60
N SER A 75 -10.43 -6.42 -10.31
CA SER A 75 -9.93 -6.15 -8.98
C SER A 75 -9.66 -4.66 -8.91
N ASP A 76 -10.48 -3.94 -8.16
CA ASP A 76 -10.07 -2.64 -7.68
C ASP A 76 -8.83 -2.82 -6.78
N GLY A 77 -7.80 -1.99 -6.97
CA GLY A 77 -6.57 -2.10 -6.19
C GLY A 77 -6.79 -1.83 -4.70
N ILE A 78 -6.24 -2.69 -3.87
CA ILE A 78 -6.09 -2.46 -2.42
C ILE A 78 -4.62 -2.64 -2.08
N ASP A 79 -4.10 -1.74 -1.25
CA ASP A 79 -2.74 -1.89 -0.74
C ASP A 79 -2.64 -1.36 0.69
N SER A 80 -1.58 -1.76 1.39
CA SER A 80 -1.31 -1.34 2.76
C SER A 80 0.17 -1.05 2.98
N ALA A 81 0.45 -0.04 3.80
CA ALA A 81 1.81 0.27 4.23
C ALA A 81 1.86 0.48 5.74
N VAL A 82 2.97 0.08 6.34
CA VAL A 82 3.26 0.33 7.75
C VAL A 82 4.12 1.59 7.86
N ALA A 83 3.68 2.57 8.65
CA ALA A 83 4.42 3.80 8.89
C ALA A 83 4.43 4.16 10.39
N THR A 84 5.33 5.03 10.82
CA THR A 84 5.45 5.46 12.22
C THR A 84 5.27 6.98 12.29
N PRO A 85 4.01 7.47 12.40
CA PRO A 85 3.73 8.90 12.29
C PRO A 85 4.43 9.73 13.35
N ALA A 86 4.81 10.95 12.96
CA ALA A 86 5.37 11.91 13.90
C ALA A 86 4.34 12.32 14.98
N GLY A 87 4.83 12.72 16.16
CA GLY A 87 4.00 13.29 17.22
C GLY A 87 3.17 12.31 18.05
N LEU A 88 3.30 10.99 17.81
CA LEU A 88 2.82 9.99 18.76
C LEU A 88 3.67 10.00 20.03
N THR A 89 3.06 9.73 21.18
CA THR A 89 3.74 9.69 22.50
C THR A 89 4.78 8.58 22.60
N ALA A 90 4.64 7.53 21.79
CA ALA A 90 5.63 6.48 21.57
C ALA A 90 5.66 6.13 20.07
N PRO A 91 6.84 5.83 19.48
CA PRO A 91 6.97 5.42 18.08
C PRO A 91 6.29 4.06 17.88
N THR A 92 5.00 4.12 17.55
CA THR A 92 4.15 2.95 17.35
C THR A 92 3.84 2.84 15.86
N PRO A 93 4.23 1.75 15.19
CA PRO A 93 3.89 1.54 13.80
C PRO A 93 2.37 1.41 13.63
N LEU A 94 1.82 2.09 12.64
CA LEU A 94 0.41 2.02 12.25
C LEU A 94 0.28 1.50 10.82
N ILE A 95 -0.85 0.83 10.56
CA ILE A 95 -1.17 0.29 9.24
C ILE A 95 -2.09 1.28 8.53
N TYR A 96 -1.62 1.78 7.39
CA TYR A 96 -2.41 2.54 6.43
C TYR A 96 -2.93 1.60 5.35
N VAL A 97 -4.16 1.81 4.90
CA VAL A 97 -4.78 0.99 3.86
C VAL A 97 -5.36 1.93 2.81
N ALA A 98 -5.08 1.68 1.54
CA ALA A 98 -5.71 2.39 0.44
C ALA A 98 -6.57 1.46 -0.40
N VAL A 99 -7.71 1.95 -0.87
CA VAL A 99 -8.63 1.23 -1.74
C VAL A 99 -9.00 2.14 -2.90
N ALA A 100 -8.70 1.71 -4.12
CA ALA A 100 -9.33 2.26 -5.32
C ALA A 100 -10.78 1.76 -5.38
N GLN A 101 -11.72 2.60 -5.76
CA GLN A 101 -13.12 2.26 -5.90
C GLN A 101 -13.51 2.18 -7.38
N PRO A 102 -14.62 1.48 -7.73
CA PRO A 102 -15.08 1.37 -9.12
C PRO A 102 -15.36 2.69 -9.82
N ASN A 103 -15.64 3.76 -9.06
CA ASN A 103 -15.88 5.12 -9.56
C ASN A 103 -14.56 5.90 -9.80
N GLY A 104 -13.40 5.29 -9.56
CA GLY A 104 -12.08 5.90 -9.72
C GLY A 104 -11.63 6.76 -8.54
N VAL A 105 -12.34 6.76 -7.41
CA VAL A 105 -11.93 7.40 -6.16
C VAL A 105 -10.97 6.49 -5.39
N VAL A 106 -9.95 7.06 -4.76
CA VAL A 106 -9.09 6.34 -3.82
C VAL A 106 -9.39 6.83 -2.42
N LEU A 107 -9.69 5.88 -1.52
CA LEU A 107 -9.82 6.14 -0.10
C LEU A 107 -8.57 5.66 0.63
N VAL A 108 -8.02 6.48 1.53
CA VAL A 108 -6.95 6.08 2.45
C VAL A 108 -7.49 6.00 3.86
N ARG A 109 -7.21 4.90 4.54
CA ARG A 109 -7.53 4.71 5.96
C ARG A 109 -6.37 5.16 6.82
N ASP A 110 -6.64 6.09 7.73
CA ASP A 110 -5.75 6.52 8.80
C ASP A 110 -6.33 6.11 10.16
N GLN A 111 -5.60 5.28 10.90
CA GLN A 111 -6.03 4.76 12.20
C GLN A 111 -5.95 5.81 13.33
N THR A 112 -5.23 6.91 13.12
CA THR A 112 -5.16 8.03 14.06
C THR A 112 -6.37 8.97 13.97
N SER A 113 -7.11 8.90 12.87
CA SER A 113 -8.29 9.71 12.63
C SER A 113 -9.49 9.10 13.38
N LEU A 114 -9.82 9.70 14.54
CA LEU A 114 -10.86 9.23 15.46
C LEU A 114 -12.03 10.23 15.54
N GLY A 115 -13.25 9.70 15.40
CA GLY A 115 -14.50 10.42 15.62
C GLY A 115 -15.18 10.96 14.36
N PRO A 116 -16.42 11.47 14.48
CA PRO A 116 -17.22 11.91 13.34
C PRO A 116 -16.66 13.17 12.64
N ALA A 117 -15.86 13.96 13.35
CA ALA A 117 -15.20 15.15 12.80
C ALA A 117 -13.93 14.82 11.98
N ASN A 118 -13.39 13.59 12.12
CA ASN A 118 -12.23 13.13 11.39
C ASN A 118 -12.41 11.62 11.09
N PRO A 119 -13.24 11.27 10.09
CA PRO A 119 -13.53 9.88 9.78
C PRO A 119 -12.24 9.13 9.42
N PRO A 120 -12.17 7.82 9.66
CA PRO A 120 -10.94 7.07 9.43
C PRO A 120 -10.61 6.89 7.95
N TRP A 121 -11.56 7.11 7.03
CA TRP A 121 -11.37 6.98 5.59
C TRP A 121 -11.42 8.35 4.92
N HIS A 122 -10.38 8.64 4.14
CA HIS A 122 -10.14 9.94 3.53
C HIS A 122 -10.13 9.83 2.01
N ASP A 123 -10.95 10.65 1.36
CA ASP A 123 -11.07 10.71 -0.09
C ASP A 123 -9.93 11.54 -0.70
N LEU A 124 -9.14 10.95 -1.60
CA LEU A 124 -8.03 11.63 -2.28
C LEU A 124 -8.43 12.34 -3.57
N SER A 125 -9.69 12.22 -4.02
CA SER A 125 -10.16 12.79 -5.30
C SER A 125 -10.07 14.32 -5.36
N THR A 126 -10.05 14.98 -4.20
CA THR A 126 -9.89 16.44 -4.09
C THR A 126 -8.42 16.88 -4.03
N VAL A 127 -7.46 15.95 -3.98
CA VAL A 127 -6.03 16.28 -4.03
C VAL A 127 -5.72 16.85 -5.41
N THR A 128 -4.95 17.94 -5.45
CA THR A 128 -4.58 18.61 -6.69
C THR A 128 -3.97 17.62 -7.70
N ASN A 129 -4.41 17.70 -8.97
CA ASN A 129 -3.99 16.82 -10.08
C ASN A 129 -4.36 15.33 -9.93
N TYR A 130 -5.33 15.00 -9.08
CA TYR A 130 -5.87 13.65 -9.00
C TYR A 130 -6.29 13.13 -10.39
N PRO A 131 -5.79 11.96 -10.82
CA PRO A 131 -6.09 11.44 -12.15
C PRO A 131 -7.50 10.84 -12.24
N SER A 132 -8.16 11.01 -13.39
CA SER A 132 -9.44 10.34 -13.67
C SER A 132 -9.24 8.85 -13.96
N GLY A 133 -10.17 8.01 -13.51
CA GLY A 133 -10.21 6.59 -13.90
C GLY A 133 -9.09 5.76 -13.28
N VAL A 134 -8.76 6.04 -12.02
CA VAL A 134 -7.90 5.17 -11.20
C VAL A 134 -8.52 3.79 -11.09
N THR A 135 -7.69 2.76 -11.23
CA THR A 135 -8.09 1.35 -11.10
C THR A 135 -7.26 0.61 -10.06
N ASP A 136 -6.10 1.16 -9.70
CA ASP A 136 -5.16 0.51 -8.80
C ASP A 136 -4.43 1.54 -7.94
N VAL A 137 -3.99 1.13 -6.76
CA VAL A 137 -3.30 1.97 -5.78
C VAL A 137 -2.19 1.18 -5.11
N THR A 138 -1.07 1.83 -4.85
CA THR A 138 0.07 1.28 -4.11
C THR A 138 0.52 2.28 -3.06
N LEU A 139 0.87 1.77 -1.89
CA LEU A 139 1.34 2.53 -0.74
C LEU A 139 2.79 2.18 -0.43
N ALA A 140 3.55 3.20 -0.05
CA ALA A 140 4.88 3.01 0.53
C ALA A 140 5.11 4.06 1.61
N ALA A 141 5.51 3.63 2.80
CA ALA A 141 6.01 4.55 3.81
C ALA A 141 7.46 4.92 3.48
N ASP A 142 7.85 6.15 3.76
CA ASP A 142 9.24 6.56 3.67
C ASP A 142 10.08 5.95 4.84
N PRO A 143 11.42 6.02 4.78
CA PRO A 143 12.26 5.43 5.82
C PRO A 143 12.09 6.02 7.21
N HIS A 144 11.64 7.28 7.31
CA HIS A 144 11.39 7.92 8.60
C HIS A 144 9.99 7.58 9.16
N GLY A 145 9.08 7.11 8.30
CA GLY A 145 7.74 6.67 8.67
C GLY A 145 6.75 7.81 8.84
N ASP A 146 7.14 9.05 8.53
CA ASP A 146 6.32 10.26 8.64
C ASP A 146 5.76 10.73 7.29
N VAL A 147 6.05 10.01 6.19
CA VAL A 147 5.46 10.25 4.88
C VAL A 147 4.89 8.97 4.29
N LEU A 148 3.65 9.05 3.81
CA LEU A 148 3.00 8.01 3.01
C LEU A 148 3.04 8.40 1.52
N SER A 149 3.79 7.67 0.73
CA SER A 149 3.73 7.75 -0.74
C SER A 149 2.53 6.95 -1.24
N VAL A 150 1.64 7.62 -1.97
CA VAL A 150 0.47 7.03 -2.61
C VAL A 150 0.67 7.09 -4.12
N ALA A 151 0.86 5.93 -4.75
CA ALA A 151 0.88 5.80 -6.20
C ALA A 151 -0.46 5.27 -6.69
N VAL A 152 -0.99 5.84 -7.76
CA VAL A 152 -2.22 5.40 -8.40
C VAL A 152 -1.96 5.09 -9.86
N ARG A 153 -2.60 4.04 -10.36
CA ARG A 153 -2.57 3.68 -11.78
C ARG A 153 -3.96 3.81 -12.38
N THR A 154 -4.01 4.43 -13.54
CA THR A 154 -5.25 4.62 -14.30
C THR A 154 -5.48 3.50 -15.31
N ARG A 155 -6.71 3.39 -15.81
CA ARG A 155 -7.07 2.46 -16.88
C ARG A 155 -6.27 2.66 -18.17
N THR A 156 -5.82 3.89 -18.45
CA THR A 156 -4.98 4.22 -19.61
C THR A 156 -3.51 3.89 -19.41
N GLY A 157 -3.13 3.39 -18.22
CA GLY A 157 -1.75 3.03 -17.89
C GLY A 157 -0.92 4.16 -17.29
N SER A 158 -1.46 5.37 -17.15
CA SER A 158 -0.75 6.46 -16.46
C SER A 158 -0.59 6.16 -14.98
N VAL A 159 0.60 6.43 -14.45
CA VAL A 159 0.94 6.26 -13.03
C VAL A 159 1.23 7.63 -12.44
N ARG A 160 0.52 7.98 -11.36
CA ARG A 160 0.75 9.23 -10.63
C ARG A 160 1.05 8.96 -9.17
N ARG A 161 1.85 9.83 -8.55
CA ARG A 161 2.21 9.73 -7.14
C ARG A 161 1.89 11.02 -6.40
N SER A 162 1.35 10.90 -5.19
CA SER A 162 1.28 11.96 -4.19
C SER A 162 1.99 11.49 -2.91
N ASN A 163 2.50 12.42 -2.12
CA ASN A 163 3.07 12.15 -0.80
C ASN A 163 2.21 12.83 0.26
N CYS A 164 1.78 12.09 1.27
CA CYS A 164 0.97 12.60 2.38
C CYS A 164 1.79 12.60 3.67
N ALA A 165 1.85 13.76 4.33
CA ALA A 165 2.51 13.86 5.63
C ALA A 165 1.67 13.11 6.69
N LEU A 166 2.35 12.34 7.53
CA LEU A 166 1.79 11.55 8.61
C LEU A 166 2.23 12.13 9.96
N SER A 167 1.27 12.65 10.70
CA SER A 167 1.47 13.14 12.06
C SER A 167 0.15 13.06 12.82
N VAL A 168 0.19 13.17 14.14
CA VAL A 168 -1.00 13.46 14.92
C VAL A 168 -1.62 14.78 14.44
N ASN A 169 -2.94 14.80 14.25
CA ASN A 169 -3.72 15.99 13.85
C ASN A 169 -3.43 16.54 12.44
N VAL A 170 -3.05 15.70 11.48
CA VAL A 170 -3.04 16.12 10.07
C VAL A 170 -4.47 16.31 9.54
N THR A 171 -4.63 17.27 8.63
CA THR A 171 -5.92 17.49 7.95
C THR A 171 -5.92 16.75 6.63
N TRP A 172 -6.59 15.60 6.60
CA TRP A 172 -6.78 14.87 5.35
C TRP A 172 -7.87 15.53 4.46
N PRO A 173 -7.73 15.45 3.12
CA PRO A 173 -6.55 15.05 2.35
C PRO A 173 -5.57 16.22 2.08
N ALA A 174 -5.74 17.36 2.76
CA ALA A 174 -4.92 18.57 2.57
C ALA A 174 -3.43 18.38 2.98
N ASN A 175 -3.12 17.33 3.73
CA ASN A 175 -1.78 16.88 4.07
C ASN A 175 -1.03 16.21 2.91
N CYS A 176 -1.67 16.00 1.76
CA CYS A 176 -1.08 15.39 0.57
C CYS A 176 -0.57 16.44 -0.44
N THR A 177 0.57 16.18 -1.06
CA THR A 177 1.06 16.97 -2.19
C THR A 177 0.19 16.77 -3.43
N ALA A 178 0.29 17.66 -4.41
CA ALA A 178 -0.29 17.40 -5.72
C ALA A 178 0.23 16.06 -6.31
N PHE A 179 -0.63 15.37 -7.06
CA PHE A 179 -0.21 14.21 -7.83
C PHE A 179 0.72 14.63 -8.97
N ILE A 180 1.89 13.98 -9.02
CA ILE A 180 2.86 14.12 -10.10
C ILE A 180 2.82 12.88 -11.01
N ASP A 181 3.04 13.08 -12.30
CA ASP A 181 3.14 11.99 -13.27
C ASP A 181 4.51 11.31 -13.18
N ILE A 182 4.49 10.00 -12.98
CA ILE A 182 5.69 9.14 -12.91
C ILE A 182 5.57 7.96 -13.89
N THR A 183 4.71 8.08 -14.90
CA THR A 183 4.50 7.04 -15.90
C THR A 183 5.84 6.71 -16.60
N PRO A 184 6.27 5.43 -16.63
CA PRO A 184 7.48 5.05 -17.34
C PRO A 184 7.41 5.45 -18.82
N PRO A 185 8.55 5.85 -19.44
CA PRO A 185 8.60 6.01 -20.88
C PRO A 185 8.37 4.66 -21.58
N LEU A 186 7.75 4.71 -22.75
CA LEU A 186 7.52 3.56 -23.63
C LEU A 186 8.81 3.14 -24.36
#